data_AF-A0A9R1QYB9-F1
#
_entry.id   AF-A0A9R1QYB9-F1
#
_cell.length_a   1.000
_cell.length_b   1.000
_cell.length_c   1.000
_cell.angle_alpha   90.00
_cell.angle_beta   90.00
_cell.angle_gamma   90.00
#
_symmetry.space_group_name_H-M   'P 1'
#
loop_
_entity.id
_entity.type
_entity.pdbx_description
1 polymer ?
#
loop_
_entity_poly.entity_id
_entity_poly.type
_entity_poly.pdbx_seq_one_letter_code
_entity_poly.pdbx_strand_id
1 'polypeptide(L)'
;MPGALAATSFDASRSQQLPLPRGTVKGPESVAFDGQGQGPYSGSRCGRPLGLRFNQKSGDLYVADAYKGLMRVAPGGGEATVLVNQVDGYPLRFTNGVDVDQVTGQVYFTDSSMNYQRSQHEMVTRTGDSTGRLMRYDPRTSDVTVLQAGMTYPNGVALSADRSHLVVASTGPCKLLRHWIEGVNAGTSEPFADLPGYPDNVRPDTKGGYWVALHREKNELPFGRDSHRLAVRVGNDGKIVEEMRGSKKVRPTEIMERSNGKIYLGSVELPYVGVVKRK
;
A
#
# COMPACT_ATOMS: atom_id res chain seq x y z
N MET A 1 -36.37 2.87 9.29
CA MET A 1 -35.01 2.71 8.74
C MET A 1 -34.04 2.83 9.90
N PRO A 2 -33.17 1.84 10.18
CA PRO A 2 -32.13 2.03 11.18
C PRO A 2 -31.14 3.06 10.60
N GLY A 3 -30.98 4.19 11.29
CA GLY A 3 -30.04 5.23 10.87
C GLY A 3 -28.63 4.64 10.76
N ALA A 4 -27.97 4.84 9.63
CA ALA A 4 -26.56 4.51 9.50
C ALA A 4 -25.81 5.29 10.59
N LEU A 5 -25.20 4.57 11.53
CA LEU A 5 -24.31 5.16 12.52
C LEU A 5 -23.22 5.92 11.77
N ALA A 6 -23.14 7.22 12.00
CA ALA A 6 -22.11 8.04 11.39
C ALA A 6 -20.72 7.54 11.80
N ALA A 7 -19.78 7.48 10.86
CA ALA A 7 -18.40 7.12 11.14
C ALA A 7 -17.84 8.02 12.25
N THR A 8 -17.16 7.42 13.23
CA THR A 8 -16.49 8.21 14.27
C THR A 8 -15.25 8.87 13.69
N SER A 9 -14.92 10.08 14.12
CA SER A 9 -13.72 10.79 13.65
C SER A 9 -12.82 11.12 14.84
N PHE A 10 -11.50 10.98 14.67
CA PHE A 10 -10.52 11.42 15.65
C PHE A 10 -9.37 12.21 15.01
N ASP A 11 -8.76 13.07 15.83
CA ASP A 11 -7.72 14.01 15.41
C ASP A 11 -6.32 13.45 15.68
N ALA A 12 -5.49 13.42 14.64
CA ALA A 12 -4.10 13.01 14.64
C ALA A 12 -3.12 14.20 14.60
N SER A 13 -3.59 15.44 14.77
CA SER A 13 -2.76 16.65 14.79
C SER A 13 -1.66 16.61 15.86
N ARG A 14 -1.88 15.92 16.98
CA ARG A 14 -0.93 15.74 18.09
C ARG A 14 -0.16 14.41 18.01
N SER A 15 0.19 13.96 16.81
CA SER A 15 1.01 12.75 16.62
C SER A 15 2.42 12.93 17.18
N GLN A 16 2.94 11.89 17.81
CA GLN A 16 4.35 11.81 18.17
C GLN A 16 5.17 11.56 16.89
N GLN A 17 6.22 12.34 16.68
CA GLN A 17 7.15 12.13 15.57
C GLN A 17 8.32 11.27 16.04
N LEU A 18 8.51 10.12 15.39
CA LEU A 18 9.71 9.31 15.54
C LEU A 18 10.65 9.65 14.36
N PRO A 19 11.69 10.46 14.57
CA PRO A 19 12.58 10.85 13.49
C PRO A 19 13.27 9.62 12.91
N LEU A 20 13.40 9.57 11.59
CA LEU A 20 14.23 8.56 10.94
C LEU A 20 15.72 8.87 11.25
N PRO A 21 16.60 7.85 11.36
CA PRO A 21 18.00 8.08 11.63
C PRO A 21 18.62 9.05 10.60
N ARG A 22 19.49 9.95 11.05
CA ARG A 22 20.15 10.92 10.15
C ARG A 22 21.02 10.15 9.15
N GLY A 23 20.87 10.46 7.87
CA GLY A 23 21.64 9.84 6.79
C GLY A 23 20.98 8.63 6.11
N THR A 24 19.79 8.19 6.53
CA THR A 24 19.16 7.00 5.92
C THR A 24 18.21 7.30 4.76
N VAL A 25 17.46 8.42 4.70
CA VAL A 25 16.63 8.79 3.53
C VAL A 25 16.21 10.27 3.58
N LYS A 26 16.29 11.02 2.46
CA LYS A 26 15.51 12.26 2.23
C LYS A 26 15.05 12.36 0.76
N GLY A 27 13.76 12.60 0.56
CA GLY A 27 13.18 13.22 -0.64
C GLY A 27 12.91 12.31 -1.85
N PRO A 28 12.02 12.74 -2.78
CA PRO A 28 11.36 11.89 -3.78
C PRO A 28 12.29 11.21 -4.80
N GLU A 29 13.55 11.66 -4.92
CA GLU A 29 14.62 10.96 -5.63
C GLU A 29 15.92 11.17 -4.85
N SER A 30 16.38 10.17 -4.11
CA SER A 30 17.66 10.26 -3.40
C SER A 30 18.80 9.90 -4.35
N VAL A 31 19.81 10.77 -4.41
CA VAL A 31 21.09 10.51 -5.06
C VAL A 31 21.99 9.77 -4.08
N ALA A 32 22.57 8.65 -4.51
CA ALA A 32 23.48 7.85 -3.70
C ALA A 32 24.91 7.86 -4.26
N PHE A 33 25.87 7.67 -3.35
CA PHE A 33 27.27 7.36 -3.66
C PHE A 33 27.59 6.03 -2.97
N ASP A 34 28.45 5.21 -3.57
CA ASP A 34 28.87 3.95 -2.97
C ASP A 34 29.94 4.15 -1.87
N GLY A 35 30.31 3.07 -1.19
CA GLY A 35 31.33 3.09 -0.12
C GLY A 35 32.76 3.40 -0.59
N GLN A 36 32.98 3.57 -1.90
CA GLN A 36 34.23 4.03 -2.51
C GLN A 36 34.14 5.51 -2.94
N GLY A 37 33.02 6.17 -2.69
CA GLY A 37 32.77 7.57 -3.05
C GLY A 37 32.35 7.78 -4.50
N GLN A 38 32.00 6.73 -5.25
CA GLN A 38 31.55 6.86 -6.64
C GLN A 38 30.04 7.16 -6.71
N GLY A 39 29.65 8.01 -7.66
CA GLY A 39 28.30 8.56 -7.85
C GLY A 39 28.38 9.90 -8.62
N PRO A 40 27.26 10.62 -8.84
CA PRO A 40 25.92 10.39 -8.31
C PRO A 40 25.15 9.25 -9.02
N TYR A 41 24.47 8.39 -8.25
CA TYR A 41 23.45 7.47 -8.75
C TYR A 41 22.06 8.03 -8.48
N SER A 42 21.24 8.25 -9.52
CA SER A 42 19.85 8.70 -9.41
C SER A 42 18.83 7.57 -9.65
N GLY A 43 17.58 7.83 -9.23
CA GLY A 43 16.45 6.90 -9.16
C GLY A 43 16.15 6.14 -10.45
N SER A 44 16.65 4.91 -10.49
CA SER A 44 16.16 3.73 -11.21
C SER A 44 17.01 2.52 -10.80
N ARG A 45 18.31 2.73 -10.55
CA ARG A 45 19.25 1.69 -10.11
C ARG A 45 19.06 1.26 -8.64
N CYS A 46 18.70 2.17 -7.75
CA CYS A 46 18.59 1.89 -6.31
C CYS A 46 17.32 1.13 -5.91
N GLY A 47 16.24 1.20 -6.72
CA GLY A 47 14.91 0.71 -6.32
C GLY A 47 14.18 1.68 -5.40
N ARG A 48 12.90 1.39 -5.12
CA ARG A 48 12.05 2.10 -4.16
C ARG A 48 11.01 1.12 -3.57
N PRO A 49 11.25 0.55 -2.39
CA PRO A 49 10.27 -0.25 -1.67
C PRO A 49 9.01 0.58 -1.34
N LEU A 50 7.83 0.09 -1.74
CA LEU A 50 6.53 0.72 -1.48
C LEU A 50 5.63 -0.14 -0.59
N GLY A 51 5.68 -1.45 -0.80
CA GLY A 51 4.98 -2.44 0.00
C GLY A 51 5.96 -3.35 0.71
N LEU A 52 5.71 -3.59 2.00
CA LEU A 52 6.52 -4.47 2.83
C LEU A 52 5.62 -5.42 3.60
N ARG A 53 5.97 -6.70 3.64
CA ARG A 53 5.25 -7.69 4.44
C ARG A 53 6.14 -8.86 4.87
N PHE A 54 6.14 -9.15 6.17
CA PHE A 54 6.79 -10.34 6.69
C PHE A 54 5.94 -11.59 6.46
N ASN A 55 6.60 -12.69 6.13
CA ASN A 55 6.13 -14.03 6.45
C ASN A 55 6.57 -14.34 7.88
N GLN A 56 5.62 -14.43 8.80
CA GLN A 56 5.90 -14.54 10.24
C GLN A 56 6.59 -15.85 10.62
N LYS A 57 6.34 -16.92 9.86
CA LYS A 57 6.88 -18.26 10.14
C LYS A 57 8.36 -18.38 9.73
N SER A 58 8.69 -17.89 8.54
CA SER A 58 10.07 -17.95 8.02
C SER A 58 10.92 -16.76 8.49
N GLY A 59 10.30 -15.62 8.78
CA GLY A 59 10.99 -14.35 9.01
C GLY A 59 11.38 -13.61 7.72
N ASP A 60 11.08 -14.17 6.55
CA ASP A 60 11.33 -13.52 5.26
C ASP A 60 10.51 -12.23 5.14
N LEU A 61 11.14 -11.17 4.66
CA LEU A 61 10.50 -9.90 4.32
C LEU A 61 10.29 -9.84 2.81
N TYR A 62 9.04 -9.88 2.38
CA TYR A 62 8.65 -9.61 1.00
C TYR A 62 8.54 -8.11 0.76
N VAL A 63 9.07 -7.68 -0.38
CA VAL A 63 9.20 -6.28 -0.76
C VAL A 63 8.62 -6.10 -2.16
N ALA A 64 7.62 -5.23 -2.28
CA ALA A 64 7.17 -4.69 -3.54
C ALA A 64 7.97 -3.42 -3.83
N ASP A 65 8.90 -3.49 -4.78
CA ASP A 65 9.73 -2.38 -5.20
C ASP A 65 9.23 -1.80 -6.51
N ALA A 66 9.03 -0.48 -6.53
CA ALA A 66 8.45 0.24 -7.65
C ALA A 66 9.15 0.00 -8.99
N TYR A 67 10.45 -0.30 -8.99
CA TYR A 67 11.26 -0.42 -10.20
C TYR A 67 11.85 -1.83 -10.39
N LYS A 68 12.03 -2.58 -9.30
CA LYS A 68 12.69 -3.90 -9.33
C LYS A 68 11.72 -5.07 -9.30
N GLY A 69 10.44 -4.84 -8.99
CA GLY A 69 9.43 -5.89 -8.92
C GLY A 69 9.25 -6.46 -7.51
N LEU A 70 8.85 -7.73 -7.44
CA LEU A 70 8.73 -8.46 -6.18
C LEU A 70 10.11 -8.98 -5.76
N MET A 71 10.50 -8.68 -4.52
CA MET A 71 11.78 -9.09 -3.94
C MET A 71 11.57 -9.71 -2.56
N ARG A 72 12.62 -10.35 -2.04
CA ARG A 72 12.67 -10.94 -0.71
C ARG A 72 13.99 -10.61 0.00
N VAL A 73 13.90 -10.24 1.27
CA VAL A 73 15.04 -10.13 2.19
C VAL A 73 14.91 -11.25 3.23
N ALA A 74 15.99 -12.01 3.43
CA ALA A 74 16.02 -13.08 4.42
C ALA A 74 15.99 -12.52 5.87
N PRO A 75 15.69 -13.33 6.90
CA PRO A 75 15.54 -12.85 8.29
C PRO A 75 16.78 -12.16 8.86
N GLY A 76 17.97 -12.48 8.33
CA GLY A 76 19.24 -11.84 8.70
C GLY A 76 19.46 -10.45 8.09
N GLY A 77 18.53 -9.96 7.27
CA GLY A 77 18.70 -8.73 6.50
C GLY A 77 19.59 -8.94 5.27
N GLY A 78 20.25 -7.86 4.83
CA GLY A 78 21.13 -7.87 3.66
C GLY A 78 20.43 -7.44 2.36
N GLU A 79 21.09 -7.71 1.24
CA GLU A 79 20.57 -7.37 -0.09
C GLU A 79 19.34 -8.20 -0.43
N ALA A 80 18.33 -7.54 -1.01
CA ALA A 80 17.11 -8.20 -1.43
C ALA A 80 17.34 -9.05 -2.70
N THR A 81 16.84 -10.28 -2.69
CA THR A 81 16.78 -11.14 -3.88
C THR A 81 15.55 -10.79 -4.71
N VAL A 82 15.72 -10.50 -6.00
CA VAL A 82 14.59 -10.32 -6.93
C VAL A 82 13.93 -11.67 -7.20
N LEU A 83 12.62 -11.75 -6.97
CA LEU A 83 11.81 -12.94 -7.20
C LEU A 83 11.05 -12.85 -8.54
N VAL A 84 10.48 -11.68 -8.83
CA VAL A 84 9.69 -11.44 -10.04
C VAL A 84 9.95 -10.02 -10.54
N ASN A 85 10.35 -9.87 -11.80
CA ASN A 85 10.49 -8.58 -12.47
C ASN A 85 9.75 -8.52 -13.82
N GLN A 86 9.17 -9.63 -14.28
CA GLN A 86 8.33 -9.73 -15.47
C GLN A 86 7.30 -10.86 -15.30
N VAL A 87 6.16 -10.71 -15.97
CA VAL A 87 5.07 -11.70 -16.02
C VAL A 87 4.50 -11.70 -17.43
N ASP A 88 4.31 -12.89 -18.02
CA ASP A 88 3.82 -13.09 -19.38
C ASP A 88 4.60 -12.32 -20.46
N GLY A 89 5.93 -12.19 -20.28
CA GLY A 89 6.81 -11.44 -21.18
C GLY A 89 6.75 -9.92 -21.03
N TYR A 90 5.93 -9.40 -20.11
CA TYR A 90 5.85 -7.97 -19.82
C TYR A 90 6.55 -7.62 -18.50
N PRO A 91 7.45 -6.61 -18.49
CA PRO A 91 8.12 -6.20 -17.26
C PRO A 91 7.12 -5.62 -16.26
N LEU A 92 7.38 -5.82 -14.98
CA LEU A 92 6.73 -5.07 -13.91
C LEU A 92 7.28 -3.64 -13.92
N ARG A 93 6.41 -2.64 -14.02
CA ARG A 93 6.84 -1.23 -14.13
C ARG A 93 6.58 -0.40 -12.89
N PHE A 94 5.59 -0.81 -12.10
CA PHE A 94 5.17 -0.06 -10.92
C PHE A 94 4.62 -1.01 -9.87
N THR A 95 5.46 -1.92 -9.37
CA THR A 95 5.07 -2.84 -8.28
C THR A 95 4.89 -2.07 -6.98
N ASN A 96 3.79 -2.32 -6.26
CA ASN A 96 3.38 -1.38 -5.21
C ASN A 96 2.98 -2.06 -3.90
N GLY A 97 1.81 -2.68 -3.84
CA GLY A 97 1.31 -3.37 -2.66
C GLY A 97 1.78 -4.81 -2.59
N VAL A 98 1.96 -5.32 -1.36
CA VAL A 98 2.22 -6.74 -1.10
C VAL A 98 1.57 -7.19 0.21
N ASP A 99 0.98 -8.38 0.18
CA ASP A 99 0.55 -9.12 1.37
C ASP A 99 0.93 -10.61 1.25
N VAL A 100 0.99 -11.30 2.38
CA VAL A 100 1.41 -12.70 2.46
C VAL A 100 0.36 -13.48 3.22
N ASP A 101 -0.15 -14.55 2.62
CA ASP A 101 -0.94 -15.54 3.33
C ASP A 101 -0.05 -16.25 4.35
N GLN A 102 -0.28 -15.97 5.63
CA GLN A 102 0.53 -16.52 6.71
C GLN A 102 0.35 -18.04 6.89
N VAL A 103 -0.70 -18.63 6.30
CA VAL A 103 -0.96 -20.08 6.35
C VAL A 103 -0.24 -20.80 5.22
N THR A 104 -0.41 -20.34 3.97
CA THR A 104 0.15 -21.03 2.79
C THR A 104 1.53 -20.53 2.38
N GLY A 105 1.90 -19.32 2.78
CA GLY A 105 3.08 -18.61 2.31
C GLY A 105 2.93 -17.96 0.94
N GLN A 106 1.76 -18.08 0.28
CA GLN A 106 1.51 -17.41 -1.00
C GLN A 106 1.56 -15.89 -0.84
N VAL A 107 2.13 -15.22 -1.84
CA VAL A 107 2.37 -13.78 -1.81
C VAL A 107 1.47 -13.12 -2.84
N TYR A 108 0.66 -12.15 -2.41
CA TYR A 108 -0.22 -11.37 -3.27
C TYR A 108 0.37 -9.99 -3.45
N PHE A 109 0.45 -9.50 -4.69
CA PHE A 109 1.06 -8.20 -4.98
C PHE A 109 0.43 -7.53 -6.19
N THR A 110 0.64 -6.22 -6.30
CA THR A 110 0.08 -5.39 -7.38
C THR A 110 1.17 -4.79 -8.26
N ASP A 111 0.83 -4.63 -9.54
CA ASP A 111 1.56 -3.78 -10.49
C ASP A 111 0.61 -2.66 -10.91
N SER A 112 0.87 -1.43 -10.47
CA SER A 112 -0.05 -0.31 -10.57
C SER A 112 -0.31 0.16 -12.01
N SER A 113 0.65 -0.06 -12.91
CA SER A 113 0.55 0.31 -14.33
C SER A 113 1.55 -0.48 -15.15
N MET A 114 1.15 -0.95 -16.34
CA MET A 114 2.07 -1.51 -17.34
C MET A 114 2.63 -0.45 -18.30
N ASN A 115 2.15 0.79 -18.21
CA ASN A 115 2.54 1.89 -19.09
C ASN A 115 3.49 2.87 -18.40
N TYR A 116 3.25 3.17 -17.12
CA TYR A 116 3.93 4.21 -16.37
C TYR A 116 4.72 3.64 -15.19
N GLN A 117 5.88 4.21 -14.92
CA GLN A 117 6.61 3.95 -13.68
C GLN A 117 6.14 4.86 -12.56
N ARG A 118 6.59 4.60 -11.32
CA ARG A 118 6.30 5.46 -10.15
C ARG A 118 6.61 6.94 -10.37
N SER A 119 7.69 7.29 -11.06
CA SER A 119 8.05 8.70 -11.33
C SER A 119 7.00 9.44 -12.17
N GLN A 120 6.12 8.69 -12.85
CA GLN A 120 5.03 9.20 -13.68
C GLN A 120 3.66 8.90 -13.05
N HIS A 121 3.58 8.69 -11.73
CA HIS A 121 2.36 8.27 -11.04
C HIS A 121 1.15 9.20 -11.28
N GLU A 122 1.38 10.50 -11.52
CA GLU A 122 0.32 11.45 -11.87
C GLU A 122 -0.34 11.13 -13.22
N MET A 123 0.43 10.58 -14.16
CA MET A 123 -0.07 10.19 -15.49
C MET A 123 -1.02 9.00 -15.40
N VAL A 124 -0.79 8.05 -14.47
CA VAL A 124 -1.69 6.91 -14.24
C VAL A 124 -3.10 7.41 -13.96
N THR A 125 -3.24 8.38 -13.05
CA THR A 125 -4.55 8.98 -12.72
C THR A 125 -5.08 9.86 -13.86
N ARG A 126 -4.24 10.73 -14.43
CA ARG A 126 -4.67 11.72 -15.45
C ARG A 126 -5.17 11.08 -16.74
N THR A 127 -4.60 9.94 -17.13
CA THR A 127 -4.97 9.21 -18.36
C THR A 127 -6.06 8.16 -18.12
N GLY A 128 -6.42 7.89 -16.86
CA GLY A 128 -7.32 6.79 -16.52
C GLY A 128 -6.70 5.42 -16.81
N ASP A 129 -5.38 5.30 -16.73
CA ASP A 129 -4.67 4.06 -17.05
C ASP A 129 -5.25 2.89 -16.24
N SER A 130 -5.67 1.88 -16.97
CA SER A 130 -6.32 0.68 -16.43
C SER A 130 -5.58 -0.57 -16.87
N THR A 131 -4.25 -0.49 -16.96
CA THR A 131 -3.38 -1.64 -17.30
C THR A 131 -2.84 -2.36 -16.06
N GLY A 132 -3.20 -1.91 -14.86
CA GLY A 132 -2.72 -2.50 -13.62
C GLY A 132 -3.16 -3.96 -13.43
N ARG A 133 -2.40 -4.68 -12.61
CA ARG A 133 -2.55 -6.13 -12.39
C ARG A 133 -2.51 -6.47 -10.91
N LEU A 134 -3.31 -7.46 -10.51
CA LEU A 134 -3.24 -8.18 -9.24
C LEU A 134 -2.70 -9.59 -9.51
N MET A 135 -1.68 -9.99 -8.76
CA MET A 135 -0.96 -11.23 -9.00
C MET A 135 -0.72 -12.01 -7.71
N ARG A 136 -0.50 -13.31 -7.86
CA ARG A 136 -0.07 -14.23 -6.80
C ARG A 136 1.25 -14.87 -7.19
N TYR A 137 2.21 -14.90 -6.27
CA TYR A 137 3.46 -15.64 -6.35
C TYR A 137 3.44 -16.82 -5.37
N ASP A 138 3.78 -18.02 -5.85
CA ASP A 138 3.98 -19.20 -4.99
C ASP A 138 5.48 -19.39 -4.72
N PRO A 139 5.97 -19.18 -3.48
CA PRO A 139 7.39 -19.32 -3.18
C PRO A 139 7.92 -20.75 -3.29
N ARG A 140 7.05 -21.77 -3.40
CA ARG A 140 7.48 -23.18 -3.52
C ARG A 140 7.78 -23.57 -4.96
N THR A 141 7.06 -23.02 -5.92
CA THR A 141 7.24 -23.31 -7.36
C THR A 141 7.88 -22.16 -8.12
N SER A 142 7.96 -20.98 -7.49
CA SER A 142 8.34 -19.71 -8.12
C SER A 142 7.41 -19.27 -9.24
N ASP A 143 6.21 -19.84 -9.32
CA ASP A 143 5.21 -19.46 -10.32
C ASP A 143 4.50 -18.16 -9.94
N VAL A 144 4.15 -17.40 -10.97
CA VAL A 144 3.30 -16.21 -10.85
C VAL A 144 2.00 -16.45 -11.61
N THR A 145 0.87 -16.16 -10.97
CA THR A 145 -0.45 -16.17 -11.58
C THR A 145 -1.01 -14.74 -11.60
N VAL A 146 -1.40 -14.23 -12.76
CA VAL A 146 -2.21 -13.00 -12.85
C VAL A 146 -3.64 -13.34 -12.43
N LEU A 147 -4.06 -12.83 -11.27
CA LEU A 147 -5.41 -13.05 -10.74
C LEU A 147 -6.43 -12.14 -11.41
N GLN A 148 -6.03 -10.89 -11.67
CA GLN A 148 -6.82 -9.93 -12.42
C GLN A 148 -5.91 -8.96 -13.18
N ALA A 149 -6.22 -8.74 -14.45
CA ALA A 149 -5.64 -7.68 -15.27
C ALA A 149 -6.69 -6.58 -15.53
N GLY A 150 -6.26 -5.45 -16.11
CA GLY A 150 -7.19 -4.40 -16.50
C GLY A 150 -7.65 -3.51 -15.34
N MET A 151 -6.87 -3.44 -14.25
CA MET A 151 -7.25 -2.68 -13.05
C MET A 151 -6.80 -1.23 -13.15
N THR A 152 -7.68 -0.30 -12.77
CA THR A 152 -7.34 1.12 -12.64
C THR A 152 -6.54 1.35 -11.37
N TYR A 153 -5.23 1.57 -11.54
CA TYR A 153 -4.28 1.95 -10.50
C TYR A 153 -4.40 1.13 -9.19
N PRO A 154 -4.18 -0.20 -9.22
CA PRO A 154 -4.14 -1.03 -8.01
C PRO A 154 -2.87 -0.70 -7.20
N ASN A 155 -3.05 -0.21 -5.98
CA ASN A 155 -1.98 0.32 -5.14
C ASN A 155 -1.70 -0.66 -3.99
N GLY A 156 -2.44 -0.57 -2.88
CA GLY A 156 -2.39 -1.55 -1.79
C GLY A 156 -3.19 -2.83 -2.05
N VAL A 157 -2.77 -3.94 -1.43
CA VAL A 157 -3.50 -5.21 -1.36
C VAL A 157 -3.46 -5.78 0.06
N ALA A 158 -4.56 -6.38 0.49
CA ALA A 158 -4.69 -7.06 1.78
C ALA A 158 -5.50 -8.36 1.63
N LEU A 159 -5.04 -9.44 2.26
CA LEU A 159 -5.79 -10.68 2.38
C LEU A 159 -6.84 -10.57 3.49
N SER A 160 -8.04 -11.03 3.21
CA SER A 160 -9.12 -11.14 4.20
C SER A 160 -8.78 -12.12 5.32
N ALA A 161 -9.34 -11.89 6.50
CA ALA A 161 -9.07 -12.71 7.68
C ALA A 161 -9.49 -14.19 7.49
N ASP A 162 -10.57 -14.42 6.75
CA ASP A 162 -11.04 -15.77 6.39
C ASP A 162 -10.36 -16.34 5.14
N ARG A 163 -9.46 -15.57 4.50
CA ARG A 163 -8.65 -15.93 3.33
C ARG A 163 -9.49 -16.20 2.07
N SER A 164 -10.75 -15.78 2.04
CA SER A 164 -11.66 -16.01 0.91
C SER A 164 -11.50 -15.00 -0.24
N HIS A 165 -11.00 -13.80 0.06
CA HIS A 165 -10.85 -12.70 -0.89
C HIS A 165 -9.67 -11.78 -0.57
N LEU A 166 -9.27 -10.99 -1.57
CA LEU A 166 -8.32 -9.89 -1.46
C LEU A 166 -9.06 -8.56 -1.51
N VAL A 167 -8.62 -7.59 -0.71
CA VAL A 167 -9.06 -6.19 -0.79
C VAL A 167 -7.95 -5.37 -1.46
N VAL A 168 -8.29 -4.67 -2.54
CA VAL A 168 -7.34 -3.90 -3.34
C VAL A 168 -7.73 -2.42 -3.35
N ALA A 169 -6.78 -1.55 -3.03
CA ALA A 169 -6.96 -0.10 -3.19
C ALA A 169 -6.82 0.30 -4.65
N SER A 170 -7.89 0.82 -5.24
CA SER A 170 -7.90 1.40 -6.58
C SER A 170 -7.79 2.92 -6.45
N THR A 171 -6.58 3.44 -6.65
CA THR A 171 -6.24 4.84 -6.31
C THR A 171 -6.99 5.85 -7.16
N GLY A 172 -6.95 5.72 -8.50
CA GLY A 172 -7.59 6.69 -9.41
C GLY A 172 -9.09 6.86 -9.15
N PRO A 173 -9.89 5.77 -9.14
CA PRO A 173 -11.32 5.81 -8.81
C PRO A 173 -11.63 6.05 -7.32
N CYS A 174 -10.61 6.03 -6.45
CA CYS A 174 -10.72 6.21 -5.01
C CYS A 174 -11.76 5.28 -4.35
N LYS A 175 -11.54 3.97 -4.52
CA LYS A 175 -12.38 2.92 -3.95
C LYS A 175 -11.54 1.71 -3.56
N LEU A 176 -12.12 0.85 -2.72
CA LEU A 176 -11.64 -0.51 -2.52
C LEU A 176 -12.40 -1.45 -3.44
N LEU A 177 -11.69 -2.44 -3.98
CA LEU A 177 -12.26 -3.58 -4.69
C LEU A 177 -12.10 -4.83 -3.84
N ARG A 178 -13.07 -5.73 -3.90
CA ARG A 178 -12.97 -7.09 -3.39
C ARG A 178 -12.75 -8.04 -4.57
N HIS A 179 -11.68 -8.81 -4.54
CA HIS A 179 -11.39 -9.87 -5.51
C HIS A 179 -11.47 -11.23 -4.83
N TRP A 180 -12.43 -12.06 -5.23
CA TRP A 180 -12.65 -13.38 -4.65
C TRP A 180 -11.57 -14.36 -5.11
N ILE A 181 -10.94 -15.07 -4.17
CA ILE A 181 -9.92 -16.09 -4.46
C ILE A 181 -10.37 -17.50 -4.08
N GLU A 182 -11.43 -17.62 -3.28
CA GLU A 182 -12.10 -18.88 -2.98
C GLU A 182 -13.63 -18.75 -3.16
N GLY A 183 -14.32 -19.89 -3.12
CA GLY A 183 -15.77 -19.98 -3.23
C GLY A 183 -16.31 -19.87 -4.66
N VAL A 184 -17.63 -19.81 -4.79
CA VAL A 184 -18.34 -19.82 -6.09
C VAL A 184 -18.04 -18.60 -6.97
N ASN A 185 -17.57 -17.52 -6.36
CA ASN A 185 -17.23 -16.27 -7.04
C ASN A 185 -15.73 -16.13 -7.34
N ALA A 186 -14.92 -17.16 -7.06
CA ALA A 186 -13.46 -17.10 -7.24
C ALA A 186 -13.08 -16.62 -8.66
N GLY A 187 -12.13 -15.67 -8.71
CA GLY A 187 -11.69 -15.00 -9.94
C GLY A 187 -12.49 -13.76 -10.33
N THR A 188 -13.59 -13.44 -9.64
CA THR A 188 -14.38 -12.23 -9.90
C THR A 188 -14.04 -11.09 -8.93
N SER A 189 -14.33 -9.86 -9.37
CA SER A 189 -14.12 -8.64 -8.58
C SER A 189 -15.34 -7.74 -8.55
N GLU A 190 -15.53 -7.07 -7.43
CA GLU A 190 -16.63 -6.14 -7.22
C GLU A 190 -16.20 -4.94 -6.36
N PRO A 191 -16.91 -3.80 -6.43
CA PRO A 191 -16.71 -2.70 -5.49
C PRO A 191 -16.91 -3.15 -4.04
N PHE A 192 -16.01 -2.75 -3.15
CA PHE A 192 -16.10 -3.06 -1.72
C PHE A 192 -16.43 -1.83 -0.88
N ALA A 193 -15.78 -0.69 -1.15
CA ALA A 193 -16.03 0.56 -0.43
C ALA A 193 -15.68 1.78 -1.28
N ASP A 194 -16.56 2.79 -1.30
CA ASP A 194 -16.21 4.11 -1.83
C ASP A 194 -15.45 4.91 -0.80
N LEU A 195 -14.32 5.50 -1.20
CA LEU A 195 -13.44 6.23 -0.29
C LEU A 195 -13.51 7.75 -0.50
N PRO A 196 -13.29 8.57 0.54
CA PRO A 196 -13.35 10.03 0.44
C PRO A 196 -12.06 10.64 -0.13
N GLY A 197 -11.06 9.82 -0.47
CA GLY A 197 -9.75 10.26 -0.94
C GLY A 197 -9.02 9.17 -1.72
N TYR A 198 -7.84 9.50 -2.21
CA TYR A 198 -6.96 8.62 -3.00
C TYR A 198 -6.29 7.60 -2.07
N PRO A 199 -6.69 6.32 -2.10
CA PRO A 199 -6.09 5.30 -1.25
C PRO A 199 -4.70 4.92 -1.73
N ASP A 200 -3.86 4.55 -0.77
CA ASP A 200 -2.55 3.95 -0.99
C ASP A 200 -2.54 2.53 -0.40
N ASN A 201 -1.68 2.22 0.57
CA ASN A 201 -1.70 0.92 1.24
C ASN A 201 -2.99 0.67 2.04
N VAL A 202 -3.40 -0.60 2.02
CA VAL A 202 -4.51 -1.17 2.79
C VAL A 202 -3.96 -2.22 3.72
N ARG A 203 -4.33 -2.18 5.00
CA ARG A 203 -3.88 -3.14 6.02
C ARG A 203 -5.07 -3.71 6.78
N PRO A 204 -5.13 -5.05 6.98
CA PRO A 204 -6.12 -5.63 7.88
C PRO A 204 -6.02 -4.98 9.26
N ASP A 205 -7.16 -4.60 9.83
CA ASP A 205 -7.22 -4.19 11.22
C ASP A 205 -7.31 -5.43 12.13
N THR A 206 -7.23 -5.22 13.45
CA THR A 206 -7.33 -6.31 14.44
C THR A 206 -8.78 -6.71 14.75
N LYS A 207 -9.76 -6.15 14.03
CA LYS A 207 -11.21 -6.23 14.26
C LYS A 207 -11.97 -6.78 13.05
N GLY A 208 -11.27 -7.30 12.03
CA GLY A 208 -11.84 -7.89 10.83
C GLY A 208 -12.14 -6.90 9.69
N GLY A 209 -11.85 -5.61 9.86
CA GLY A 209 -11.91 -4.58 8.83
C GLY A 209 -10.52 -4.23 8.29
N TYR A 210 -10.39 -3.04 7.73
CA TYR A 210 -9.17 -2.56 7.08
C TYR A 210 -8.90 -1.10 7.40
N TRP A 211 -7.64 -0.79 7.71
CA TRP A 211 -7.14 0.57 7.66
C TRP A 211 -6.63 0.90 6.26
N VAL A 212 -6.98 2.09 5.77
CA VAL A 212 -6.59 2.59 4.46
C VAL A 212 -5.94 3.96 4.62
N ALA A 213 -4.68 4.09 4.19
CA ALA A 213 -4.02 5.38 4.12
C ALA A 213 -4.57 6.19 2.94
N LEU A 214 -4.84 7.48 3.14
CA LEU A 214 -5.31 8.39 2.12
C LEU A 214 -4.25 9.47 1.87
N HIS A 215 -3.73 9.53 0.65
CA HIS A 215 -2.76 10.57 0.28
C HIS A 215 -3.44 11.95 0.31
N ARG A 216 -4.65 12.05 -0.24
CA ARG A 216 -5.41 13.30 -0.34
C ARG A 216 -6.91 13.03 -0.42
N GLU A 217 -7.74 13.93 0.09
CA GLU A 217 -9.20 13.90 -0.17
C GLU A 217 -9.54 14.22 -1.64
N LYS A 218 -10.61 13.61 -2.16
CA LYS A 218 -11.11 13.83 -3.54
C LYS A 218 -11.34 15.31 -3.85
N ASN A 219 -11.98 16.00 -2.90
CA ASN A 219 -12.46 17.36 -3.04
C ASN A 219 -11.64 18.34 -2.17
N GLU A 220 -10.35 18.06 -1.99
CA GLU A 220 -9.50 18.92 -1.17
C GLU A 220 -9.27 20.29 -1.85
N LEU A 221 -9.69 21.36 -1.17
CA LEU A 221 -9.44 22.73 -1.62
C LEU A 221 -8.06 23.22 -1.14
N PRO A 222 -7.34 24.03 -1.96
CA PRO A 222 -6.06 24.61 -1.58
C PRO A 222 -6.18 25.63 -0.43
N PHE A 223 -7.38 26.19 -0.24
CA PHE A 223 -7.70 27.14 0.82
C PHE A 223 -8.60 26.50 1.88
N GLY A 224 -8.67 27.09 3.08
CA GLY A 224 -9.52 26.62 4.19
C GLY A 224 -8.72 26.03 5.35
N ARG A 225 -9.41 25.30 6.24
CA ARG A 225 -8.79 24.71 7.44
C ARG A 225 -7.65 23.75 7.04
N ASP A 226 -6.54 23.81 7.78
CA ASP A 226 -5.41 22.87 7.64
C ASP A 226 -5.76 21.52 8.26
N SER A 227 -6.69 20.81 7.62
CA SER A 227 -7.08 19.46 8.00
C SER A 227 -7.63 18.70 6.78
N HIS A 228 -7.25 17.44 6.65
CA HIS A 228 -7.82 16.48 5.71
C HIS A 228 -7.86 15.07 6.32
N ARG A 229 -8.53 14.12 5.66
CA ARG A 229 -8.55 12.72 6.10
C ARG A 229 -7.21 12.07 5.75
N LEU A 230 -6.47 11.69 6.80
CA LEU A 230 -5.21 10.95 6.69
C LEU A 230 -5.46 9.47 6.40
N ALA A 231 -6.50 8.91 7.01
CA ALA A 231 -6.85 7.51 6.86
C ALA A 231 -8.30 7.26 7.22
N VAL A 232 -8.81 6.12 6.77
CA VAL A 232 -10.13 5.61 7.16
C VAL A 232 -10.03 4.15 7.58
N ARG A 233 -10.89 3.75 8.52
CA ARG A 233 -11.14 2.35 8.84
C ARG A 233 -12.43 1.92 8.17
N VAL A 234 -12.35 0.88 7.36
CA VAL A 234 -13.47 0.27 6.64
C VAL A 234 -13.81 -1.06 7.33
N GLY A 235 -15.08 -1.26 7.67
CA GLY A 235 -15.58 -2.52 8.23
C GLY A 235 -15.57 -3.66 7.21
N ASN A 236 -15.81 -4.88 7.68
CA ASN A 236 -15.97 -6.05 6.81
C ASN A 236 -17.20 -5.96 5.89
N ASP A 237 -18.16 -5.09 6.20
CA ASP A 237 -19.34 -4.77 5.42
C ASP A 237 -19.10 -3.67 4.37
N GLY A 238 -17.85 -3.21 4.22
CA GLY A 238 -17.49 -2.17 3.26
C GLY A 238 -17.82 -0.74 3.72
N LYS A 239 -18.35 -0.55 4.92
CA LYS A 239 -18.68 0.80 5.43
C LYS A 239 -17.48 1.45 6.11
N ILE A 240 -17.31 2.75 5.88
CA ILE A 240 -16.37 3.55 6.68
C ILE A 240 -16.96 3.67 8.08
N VAL A 241 -16.23 3.14 9.05
CA VAL A 241 -16.61 3.11 10.47
C VAL A 241 -15.80 4.10 11.29
N GLU A 242 -14.66 4.56 10.77
CA GLU A 242 -13.80 5.51 11.45
C GLU A 242 -12.99 6.37 10.46
N GLU A 243 -12.79 7.64 10.79
CA GLU A 243 -11.95 8.57 10.06
C GLU A 243 -10.84 9.12 10.96
N MET A 244 -9.61 9.13 10.46
CA MET A 244 -8.49 9.84 11.07
C MET A 244 -8.22 11.12 10.29
N ARG A 245 -8.30 12.28 10.95
CA ARG A 245 -8.03 13.59 10.35
C ARG A 245 -6.76 14.21 10.91
N GLY A 246 -6.09 15.04 10.12
CA GLY A 246 -4.87 15.74 10.54
C GLY A 246 -4.41 16.76 9.51
N SER A 247 -3.27 17.42 9.77
CA SER A 247 -2.75 18.51 8.92
C SER A 247 -2.56 18.07 7.45
N LYS A 248 -2.82 18.99 6.51
CA LYS A 248 -2.57 18.80 5.07
C LYS A 248 -1.09 18.63 4.73
N LYS A 249 -0.18 18.89 5.67
CA LYS A 249 1.26 18.60 5.55
C LYS A 249 1.58 17.11 5.74
N VAL A 250 0.64 16.32 6.25
CA VAL A 250 0.82 14.88 6.47
C VAL A 250 0.10 14.12 5.36
N ARG A 251 0.87 13.44 4.52
CA ARG A 251 0.37 12.66 3.37
C ARG A 251 0.79 11.20 3.55
N PRO A 252 0.03 10.42 4.34
CA PRO A 252 0.41 9.05 4.62
C PRO A 252 0.19 8.17 3.39
N THR A 253 1.10 7.23 3.21
CA THR A 253 1.04 6.17 2.20
C THR A 253 0.96 4.79 2.85
N GLU A 254 1.14 4.72 4.18
CA GLU A 254 1.07 3.49 4.96
C GLU A 254 0.44 3.79 6.32
N ILE A 255 -0.36 2.84 6.81
CA ILE A 255 -1.00 2.92 8.11
C ILE A 255 -0.99 1.54 8.77
N MET A 256 -0.56 1.48 10.02
CA MET A 256 -0.50 0.23 10.78
C MET A 256 -0.95 0.43 12.22
N GLU A 257 -2.04 -0.22 12.60
CA GLU A 257 -2.44 -0.34 14.00
C GLU A 257 -1.69 -1.50 14.66
N ARG A 258 -1.13 -1.27 15.85
CA ARG A 258 -0.46 -2.30 16.66
C ARG A 258 -1.35 -2.71 17.83
N SER A 259 -1.09 -3.89 18.39
CA SER A 259 -1.85 -4.45 19.54
C SER A 259 -1.87 -3.55 20.77
N ASN A 260 -0.91 -2.63 20.91
CA ASN A 260 -0.88 -1.62 21.98
C ASN A 260 -1.77 -0.39 21.70
N GLY A 261 -2.62 -0.43 20.68
CA GLY A 261 -3.53 0.65 20.29
C GLY A 261 -2.86 1.86 19.63
N LYS A 262 -1.55 1.80 19.36
CA LYS A 262 -0.85 2.85 18.60
C LYS A 262 -1.04 2.63 17.10
N ILE A 263 -1.27 3.73 16.40
CA ILE A 263 -1.36 3.75 14.95
C ILE A 263 -0.11 4.45 14.40
N TYR A 264 0.60 3.77 13.52
CA TYR A 264 1.81 4.25 12.87
C TYR A 264 1.45 4.73 11.47
N LEU A 265 1.95 5.91 11.10
CA LEU A 265 1.77 6.53 9.80
C LEU A 265 3.12 6.63 9.10
N GLY A 266 3.22 5.99 7.95
CA GLY A 266 4.35 6.14 7.03
C GLY A 266 3.99 7.10 5.91
N SER A 267 4.95 7.91 5.47
CA SER A 267 4.81 8.80 4.33
C SER A 267 6.07 8.79 3.49
N VAL A 268 5.91 8.84 2.17
CA VAL A 268 7.03 8.98 1.23
C VAL A 268 7.63 10.39 1.21
N GLU A 269 6.96 11.36 1.85
CA GLU A 269 7.33 12.80 1.85
C GLU A 269 7.96 13.25 3.18
N LEU A 270 7.70 12.53 4.27
CA LEU A 270 8.07 12.97 5.62
C LEU A 270 9.36 12.29 6.11
N PRO A 271 10.24 13.01 6.83
CA PRO A 271 11.48 12.46 7.38
C PRO A 271 11.29 11.76 8.75
N TYR A 272 10.05 11.37 9.08
CA TYR A 272 9.69 10.77 10.36
C TYR A 272 8.52 9.79 10.19
N VAL A 273 8.39 8.87 11.15
CA VAL A 273 7.19 8.05 11.32
C VAL A 273 6.26 8.77 12.29
N GLY A 274 5.00 8.98 11.89
CA GLY A 274 3.97 9.53 12.76
C GLY A 274 3.39 8.44 13.66
N VAL A 275 3.21 8.73 14.95
CA VAL A 275 2.59 7.79 15.90
C VAL A 275 1.41 8.47 16.59
N VAL A 276 0.23 7.92 16.37
CA VAL A 276 -1.03 8.39 16.94
C VAL A 276 -1.44 7.41 18.04
N LYS A 277 -1.80 7.93 19.21
CA LYS A 277 -2.47 7.16 20.26
C LYS A 277 -3.95 7.51 20.21
N ARG A 278 -4.83 6.51 20.16
CA ARG A 278 -6.24 6.74 20.50
C ARG A 278 -6.31 7.22 21.95
N LYS A 279 -7.03 8.31 22.18
CA LYS A 279 -7.44 8.73 23.52
C LYS A 279 -8.74 8.03 23.88
#